data_AF-A0A7J4EKW9-F1
#
_entry.id   AF-A0A7J4EKW9-F1
#
_cell.length_a   1.000
_cell.length_b   1.000
_cell.length_c   1.000
_cell.angle_alpha   90.00
_cell.angle_beta   90.00
_cell.angle_gamma   90.00
#
_symmetry.space_group_name_H-M   'P 1'
#
loop_
_entity.id
_entity.type
_entity.pdbx_description
1 polymer ?
#
loop_
_entity_poly.entity_id
_entity_poly.type
_entity_poly.pdbx_seq_one_letter_code
_entity_poly.pdbx_strand_id
1 'polypeptide(L)' 'MTKNISLSDDAYMLLCSIKGKNESFSDVIKRLICTKKGKLMDALELHPELGDVPEYEEAIIQLRKQLDDRLKNL' A
#
# COMPACT_ATOMS: atom_id res chain seq x y z
N MET A 1 7.43 1.63 22.36
CA MET A 1 7.33 2.98 22.95
C MET A 1 6.15 3.69 22.27
N THR A 2 5.17 4.20 23.02
CA THR A 2 4.00 4.89 22.46
C THR A 2 4.19 6.40 22.52
N LYS A 3 3.73 7.10 21.49
CA LYS A 3 3.70 8.56 21.40
C LYS A 3 2.26 8.98 21.17
N ASN A 4 1.86 10.09 21.79
CA ASN A 4 0.52 10.65 21.61
C ASN A 4 0.58 11.72 20.52
N ILE A 5 -0.43 11.71 19.63
CA ILE A 5 -0.60 12.71 18.58
C ILE A 5 -2.02 13.26 18.67
N SER A 6 -2.20 14.54 18.36
CA SER A 6 -3.52 15.16 18.25
C SER A 6 -3.97 15.13 16.80
N LEU A 7 -5.25 14.85 16.58
CA LEU A 7 -5.90 14.74 15.27
C LEU A 7 -7.19 15.58 15.30
N SER A 8 -7.69 16.01 14.14
CA SER A 8 -9.06 16.54 14.08
C SER A 8 -10.08 15.41 14.29
N ASP A 9 -11.27 15.78 14.77
CA ASP A 9 -12.36 14.83 14.98
C ASP A 9 -12.73 14.09 13.69
N ASP A 10 -12.78 14.80 12.57
CA ASP A 10 -13.05 14.20 11.25
C ASP A 10 -12.01 13.14 10.86
N ALA A 11 -10.72 13.40 11.11
CA ALA A 11 -9.66 12.45 10.82
C ALA A 11 -9.76 11.21 11.74
N TYR A 12 -10.13 11.40 13.01
CA TYR A 12 -10.36 10.31 13.95
C TYR A 12 -11.55 9.43 13.53
N MET A 13 -12.67 10.05 13.14
CA MET A 13 -13.87 9.33 12.69
C MET A 13 -13.59 8.52 11.42
N LEU A 14 -12.81 9.09 10.50
CA LEU A 14 -12.40 8.38 9.29
C LEU A 14 -11.54 7.16 9.62
N LEU A 15 -10.55 7.30 10.52
CA LEU A 15 -9.74 6.17 10.99
C LEU A 15 -10.58 5.10 11.69
N CYS A 16 -11.58 5.48 12.47
CA CYS A 16 -12.50 4.53 13.11
C CYS A 16 -13.28 3.70 12.08
N SER A 17 -13.76 4.33 11.01
CA SER A 17 -14.59 3.67 10.00
C SER A 17 -13.87 2.54 9.24
N ILE A 18 -12.53 2.59 9.15
CA ILE A 18 -11.69 1.66 8.38
C ILE A 18 -10.86 0.71 9.25
N LYS A 19 -10.91 0.85 10.57
CA LYS A 19 -10.13 0.07 11.54
C LYS A 19 -10.80 -1.28 11.80
N GLY A 20 -10.04 -2.36 11.67
CA GLY A 20 -10.50 -3.70 12.01
C GLY A 20 -10.73 -3.91 13.52
N LYS A 21 -11.54 -4.92 13.87
CA LYS A 21 -11.97 -5.25 15.25
C LYS A 21 -10.81 -5.36 16.26
N ASN A 22 -9.65 -5.86 15.82
CA ASN A 22 -8.45 -6.06 16.64
C ASN A 22 -7.22 -5.29 16.10
N GLU A 23 -7.42 -4.37 15.15
CA GLU A 23 -6.34 -3.60 14.53
C GLU A 23 -6.07 -2.33 15.35
N SER A 24 -4.81 -1.91 15.53
CA SER A 24 -4.52 -0.62 16.17
C SER A 24 -4.56 0.53 15.15
N PHE A 25 -4.74 1.77 15.60
CA PHE A 25 -4.65 2.92 14.69
C PHE A 25 -3.27 3.07 14.04
N SER A 26 -2.21 2.67 14.73
CA SER A 26 -0.86 2.59 14.15
C SER A 26 -0.79 1.60 13.00
N ASP A 27 -1.50 0.47 13.10
CA ASP A 27 -1.54 -0.53 12.03
C ASP A 27 -2.38 -0.05 10.85
N VAL A 28 -3.49 0.66 11.10
CA VAL A 28 -4.27 1.33 10.05
C VAL A 28 -3.42 2.35 9.31
N ILE A 29 -2.69 3.21 10.03
CA ILE A 29 -1.81 4.24 9.43
C ILE A 29 -0.71 3.57 8.61
N LYS A 30 -0.03 2.56 9.15
CA LYS A 30 0.97 1.79 8.42
C LYS A 30 0.37 1.12 7.20
N ARG A 31 -0.80 0.49 7.31
CA ARG A 31 -1.50 -0.09 6.16
C ARG A 31 -1.80 0.98 5.13
N LEU A 32 -2.36 2.13 5.47
CA LEU A 32 -2.64 3.17 4.48
C LEU A 32 -1.38 3.74 3.82
N ILE A 33 -0.30 3.94 4.59
CA ILE A 33 0.96 4.48 4.08
C ILE A 33 1.75 3.44 3.27
N CYS A 34 1.78 2.18 3.71
CA CYS A 34 2.44 1.06 3.03
C CYS A 34 1.61 0.55 1.84
N THR A 35 0.28 0.64 1.87
CA THR A 35 -0.57 0.29 0.71
C THR A 35 -0.57 1.41 -0.33
N LYS A 36 -0.21 2.64 0.06
CA LYS A 36 0.19 3.72 -0.86
C LYS A 36 1.68 3.64 -1.28
N LYS A 37 2.42 2.65 -0.80
CA LYS A 37 3.80 2.31 -1.20
C LYS A 37 3.90 0.85 -1.67
N GLY A 38 3.19 0.56 -2.76
CA GLY A 38 3.47 -0.47 -3.78
C GLY A 38 2.84 -1.85 -3.58
N LYS A 39 2.19 -2.53 -4.55
CA LYS A 39 2.28 -2.52 -6.02
C LYS A 39 3.71 -2.26 -6.48
N LEU A 40 4.43 -3.30 -6.89
CA LEU A 40 5.82 -3.35 -7.36
C LEU A 40 6.45 -2.10 -8.01
N MET A 41 5.67 -1.18 -8.59
CA MET A 41 6.13 0.11 -9.12
C MET A 41 6.83 1.00 -8.07
N ASP A 42 6.38 1.03 -6.81
CA ASP A 42 6.98 1.92 -5.81
C ASP A 42 8.35 1.40 -5.32
N ALA A 43 8.68 0.13 -5.60
CA ALA A 43 10.00 -0.43 -5.34
C ALA A 43 11.06 0.10 -6.32
N LEU A 44 10.67 0.45 -7.56
CA LEU A 44 11.57 1.03 -8.57
C LEU A 44 12.00 2.46 -8.21
N GLU A 45 11.13 3.25 -7.57
CA GLU A 45 11.48 4.61 -7.12
C GLU A 45 12.43 4.61 -5.91
N LEU A 46 12.34 3.58 -5.07
CA LEU A 46 13.18 3.42 -3.87
C LEU A 46 14.53 2.75 -4.19
N HIS A 47 14.59 2.01 -5.30
CA HIS A 47 15.76 1.25 -5.75
C HIS A 47 15.91 1.36 -7.28
N PRO A 48 16.38 2.51 -7.80
CA PRO A 48 16.57 2.72 -9.24
C PRO A 48 17.53 1.70 -9.87
N GLU A 49 18.42 1.10 -9.08
CA GLU A 49 19.30 -0.01 -9.48
C GLU A 49 18.55 -1.27 -9.92
N LEU A 50 17.26 -1.40 -9.57
CA LEU A 50 16.42 -2.53 -9.98
C LEU A 50 15.76 -2.30 -11.36
N GLY A 51 15.84 -1.08 -11.91
CA GLY A 51 15.26 -0.75 -13.22
C GLY A 51 15.94 -1.47 -14.39
N ASP A 52 17.21 -1.84 -14.24
CA ASP A 52 17.99 -2.56 -15.25
C ASP A 52 17.98 -4.08 -15.05
N VAL A 53 17.20 -4.60 -14.09
CA VAL A 53 17.11 -6.03 -13.78
C VAL A 53 15.95 -6.65 -14.58
N PRO A 54 16.23 -7.47 -15.61
CA PRO A 54 15.20 -8.00 -16.51
C PRO A 54 14.10 -8.80 -15.80
N GLU A 55 14.46 -9.54 -14.76
CA GLU A 55 13.53 -10.35 -13.97
C GLU A 55 12.50 -9.49 -13.22
N TYR A 56 12.87 -8.25 -12.88
CA TYR A 56 11.98 -7.30 -12.24
C TYR A 56 10.96 -6.72 -13.22
N GLU A 57 11.42 -6.42 -14.44
CA GLU A 57 10.54 -5.96 -15.53
C GLU A 57 9.51 -7.04 -15.90
N GLU A 58 9.92 -8.30 -16.00
CA GLU A 58 9.01 -9.42 -16.24
C GLU A 58 7.97 -9.58 -15.12
N ALA A 59 8.37 -9.47 -13.85
CA ALA A 59 7.46 -9.55 -12.72
C ALA A 59 6.38 -8.45 -12.75
N ILE A 60 6.75 -7.23 -13.16
CA ILE A 60 5.80 -6.11 -13.31
C ILE A 60 4.79 -6.39 -14.43
N ILE A 61 5.25 -6.88 -15.57
CA ILE A 61 4.40 -7.21 -16.71
C ILE A 61 3.37 -8.28 -16.33
N GLN A 62 3.78 -9.33 -15.62
CA GLN A 62 2.88 -10.40 -15.17
C GLN A 62 1.83 -9.89 -14.18
N LEU A 63 2.21 -9.02 -13.25
CA LEU A 63 1.27 -8.41 -12.30
C LEU A 63 0.22 -7.54 -13.00
N ARG A 64 0.63 -6.74 -14.00
CA ARG A 64 -0.30 -5.94 -14.80
C ARG A 64 -1.30 -6.85 -15.52
N LYS A 65 -0.82 -7.91 -16.14
CA LYS A 65 -1.66 -8.88 -16.85
C LYS A 65 -2.69 -9.55 -15.94
N GLN A 66 -2.28 -10.01 -14.75
CA GLN A 66 -3.21 -10.59 -13.77
C GLN A 66 -4.26 -9.59 -13.27
N LEU A 67 -3.89 -8.31 -13.14
CA LEU A 67 -4.83 -7.28 -12.74
C LEU A 67 -5.88 -7.01 -13.83
N ASP A 68 -5.44 -6.92 -15.08
CA ASP A 68 -6.31 -6.72 -16.24
C ASP A 68 -7.27 -7.91 -16.42
N ASP A 69 -6.79 -9.13 -16.24
CA ASP A 69 -7.63 -10.34 -16.32
C ASP A 69 -8.66 -10.38 -15.19
N ARG A 70 -8.32 -9.94 -13.98
CA ARG A 70 -9.29 -9.82 -12.88
C ARG A 70 -10.35 -8.75 -13.16
N LEU A 71 -9.96 -7.63 -13.76
CA LEU A 71 -10.89 -6.55 -14.11
C LEU A 71 -11.83 -6.94 -15.25
N LYS A 72 -11.39 -7.78 -16.20
CA LYS A 72 -12.24 -8.30 -17.28
C LYS A 72 -13.31 -9.29 -16.80
N ASN A 73 -13.12 -9.91 -15.64
CA ASN A 73 -14.02 -10.91 -15.07
C ASN A 73 -14.95 -10.34 -13.97
N LEU A 74 -14.99 -9.01 -13.80
CA LEU A 74 -15.89 -8.26 -12.93
C LEU A 74 -16.98 -7.58 -13.77
#